data_AF-A0A2N3CER7-F1
#
_entry.id   AF-A0A2N3CER7-F1
#
_cell.length_a   1.000
_cell.length_b   1.000
_cell.length_c   1.000
_cell.angle_alpha   90.00
_cell.angle_beta   90.00
_cell.angle_gamma   90.00
#
_symmetry.space_group_name_H-M   'P 1'
#
loop_
_entity.id
_entity.type
_entity.pdbx_description
1 polymer ?
#
loop_
_entity_poly.entity_id
_entity_poly.type
_entity_poly.pdbx_seq_one_letter_code
_entity_poly.pdbx_strand_id
1 'polypeptide(L)' 'MTRKTRVSVTIDEAVVAKAKAAGVNLSAVAEEAIRFETRAEEMRRWADENKAALQAKARQIEEEGLWSDGFRLF' A
#
# COMPACT_ATOMS: atom_id res chain seq x y z
N MET A 1 -21.67 7.99 -0.65
CA MET A 1 -21.39 8.45 -2.03
C MET A 1 -19.92 8.80 -2.15
N THR A 2 -19.17 8.16 -3.04
CA THR A 2 -17.75 8.50 -3.27
C THR A 2 -17.69 9.80 -4.06
N ARG A 3 -17.11 10.85 -3.47
CA ARG A 3 -16.97 12.16 -4.13
C ARG A 3 -15.71 12.14 -5.00
N LYS A 4 -15.86 12.39 -6.30
CA LYS A 4 -14.72 12.50 -7.23
C LYS A 4 -14.24 13.96 -7.28
N THR A 5 -12.92 14.13 -7.29
CA THR A 5 -12.27 15.44 -7.43
C THR A 5 -11.53 15.47 -8.76
N ARG A 6 -11.67 16.56 -9.53
CA ARG A 6 -10.90 16.76 -10.75
C ARG A 6 -9.51 17.27 -10.38
N VAL A 7 -8.48 16.60 -10.90
CA VAL A 7 -7.08 16.98 -10.74
C VAL A 7 -6.43 17.13 -12.12
N SER A 8 -5.50 18.08 -12.26
CA SER A 8 -4.67 18.23 -13.45
C SER A 8 -3.31 17.60 -13.20
N VAL A 9 -2.86 16.74 -14.11
CA VAL A 9 -1.54 16.10 -14.05
C VAL A 9 -0.84 16.28 -15.39
N THR A 10 0.48 16.42 -15.36
CA THR A 10 1.30 16.54 -16.56
C THR A 10 1.88 15.17 -16.89
N ILE A 11 1.58 14.67 -18.08
CA ILE A 11 2.03 13.37 -18.60
C ILE A 11 2.56 13.60 -20.01
N ASP A 12 3.57 12.81 -20.39
CA ASP A 12 4.09 12.78 -21.75
C ASP A 12 2.97 12.59 -22.79
N GLU A 13 2.97 13.43 -23.81
CA GLU A 13 1.93 13.44 -24.84
C GLU A 13 1.91 12.15 -25.66
N ALA A 14 3.08 11.58 -25.98
CA ALA A 14 3.17 10.34 -26.75
C ALA A 14 2.60 9.15 -25.96
N VAL A 15 2.80 9.14 -24.63
CA VAL A 15 2.19 8.13 -23.74
C VAL A 15 0.66 8.25 -23.76
N VAL A 16 0.14 9.47 -23.60
CA VAL A 16 -1.32 9.72 -23.62
C VAL A 16 -1.93 9.35 -24.98
N ALA A 17 -1.28 9.74 -26.08
CA ALA A 17 -1.73 9.43 -27.43
C ALA A 17 -1.78 7.92 -27.67
N LYS A 18 -0.72 7.19 -27.29
CA LYS A 18 -0.65 5.73 -27.39
C LYS A 18 -1.74 5.04 -26.56
N ALA A 19 -1.93 5.48 -25.32
CA ALA A 19 -2.96 4.93 -24.43
C ALA A 19 -4.37 5.15 -24.98
N LYS A 20 -4.67 6.35 -25.49
CA LYS A 20 -5.95 6.65 -26.14
C LYS A 20 -6.19 5.81 -27.39
N ALA A 21 -5.18 5.67 -28.25
CA ALA A 21 -5.26 4.83 -29.45
C ALA A 21 -5.53 3.35 -29.12
N ALA A 22 -5.02 2.89 -27.97
CA ALA A 22 -5.27 1.55 -27.46
C ALA A 22 -6.60 1.41 -26.68
N GLY A 23 -7.42 2.47 -26.59
CA GLY A 23 -8.71 2.43 -25.87
C GLY A 23 -8.60 2.40 -24.34
N VAL A 24 -7.44 2.79 -23.79
CA VAL A 24 -7.20 2.75 -22.34
C VAL A 24 -8.00 3.86 -21.63
N ASN A 25 -8.67 3.50 -20.53
CA ASN A 25 -9.33 4.45 -19.65
C ASN A 25 -8.32 5.11 -18.70
N LEU A 26 -7.82 6.28 -19.10
CA LEU A 26 -6.82 7.05 -18.35
C LEU A 26 -7.24 7.35 -16.91
N SER A 27 -8.53 7.65 -16.66
CA SER A 27 -9.01 7.96 -15.31
C SER A 27 -8.99 6.74 -14.41
N ALA A 28 -9.36 5.56 -14.93
CA ALA A 28 -9.31 4.32 -14.16
C ALA A 28 -7.86 3.94 -13.82
N VAL A 29 -6.96 4.01 -14.80
CA VAL A 29 -5.53 3.71 -14.60
C VAL A 29 -4.89 4.67 -13.62
N ALA A 30 -5.17 5.98 -13.74
CA ALA A 30 -4.65 6.97 -12.80
C ALA A 30 -5.17 6.73 -11.38
N GLU A 31 -6.46 6.43 -11.22
CA GLU A 31 -7.04 6.14 -9.90
C GLU A 31 -6.43 4.89 -9.27
N GLU A 32 -6.23 3.82 -10.04
CA GLU A 32 -5.62 2.58 -9.56
C GLU A 32 -4.15 2.78 -9.17
N ALA A 33 -3.36 3.43 -10.02
CA ALA A 33 -1.95 3.71 -9.74
C ALA A 33 -1.78 4.59 -8.49
N ILE A 34 -2.58 5.64 -8.35
CA ILE A 34 -2.54 6.51 -7.16
C ILE A 34 -2.89 5.72 -5.89
N ARG A 35 -3.92 4.86 -5.94
CA ARG A 35 -4.30 4.03 -4.79
C ARG A 35 -3.19 3.03 -4.42
N PHE A 36 -2.57 2.41 -5.41
CA PHE A 36 -1.50 1.45 -5.21
C PHE A 36 -0.30 2.10 -4.52
N GLU A 37 0.21 3.20 -5.08
CA GLU A 37 1.36 3.93 -4.54
C GLU A 37 1.06 4.52 -3.16
N THR A 38 -0.15 5.06 -2.95
CA THR A 38 -0.55 5.59 -1.63
C THR A 38 -0.54 4.50 -0.57
N ARG A 39 -1.09 3.31 -0.88
CA ARG A 39 -1.09 2.18 0.05
C ARG A 39 0.33 1.70 0.34
N ALA A 40 1.20 1.64 -0.66
CA ALA A 40 2.59 1.26 -0.47
C ALA A 40 3.32 2.23 0.48
N GLU A 41 3.09 3.53 0.31
CA GLU A 41 3.64 4.58 1.17
C GLU A 41 3.08 4.51 2.61
N GLU A 42 1.78 4.29 2.77
CA GLU A 42 1.15 4.08 4.07
C GLU A 42 1.72 2.85 4.79
N MET A 43 1.90 1.74 4.07
CA MET A 43 2.52 0.52 4.61
C MET A 43 3.97 0.76 5.04
N ARG A 44 4.74 1.52 4.25
CA ARG A 44 6.11 1.89 4.60
C ARG A 44 6.14 2.71 5.89
N ARG A 45 5.32 3.76 5.96
CA ARG A 45 5.21 4.63 7.15
C ARG A 45 4.78 3.84 8.39
N TRP A 46 3.77 2.99 8.25
CA TRP A 46 3.31 2.15 9.34
C TRP A 46 4.42 1.22 9.83
N ALA A 47 5.18 0.58 8.92
CA ALA A 47 6.29 -0.27 9.30
C ALA A 47 7.39 0.49 10.05
N ASP A 48 7.70 1.72 9.63
CA ASP A 48 8.69 2.57 10.31
C ASP A 48 8.22 3.00 11.70
N GLU A 49 6.97 3.46 11.81
CA GLU A 49 6.35 3.89 13.08
C GLU A 49 6.22 2.74 14.08
N ASN A 50 5.89 1.53 13.61
CA ASN A 50 5.65 0.37 14.45
C ASN A 50 6.91 -0.46 14.69
N LYS A 51 8.05 -0.10 14.08
CA LYS A 51 9.31 -0.85 14.20
C LYS A 51 9.74 -1.04 15.65
N ALA A 52 9.64 0.00 16.47
CA ALA A 52 9.99 -0.07 17.90
C ALA A 52 9.02 -0.97 18.68
N ALA A 53 7.71 -0.87 18.41
CA ALA A 53 6.70 -1.70 19.06
C ALA A 53 6.84 -3.17 18.67
N LEU A 54 7.11 -3.46 17.40
CA LEU A 54 7.35 -4.81 16.90
C LEU A 54 8.61 -5.43 17.50
N GLN A 55 9.70 -4.65 17.64
CA GLN A 55 10.92 -5.12 18.30
C GLN A 55 10.70 -5.39 19.80
N ALA A 56 9.98 -4.52 20.50
CA ALA A 56 9.61 -4.76 21.90
C ALA A 56 8.77 -6.02 22.05
N LYS A 57 7.81 -6.24 21.13
CA LYS A 57 7.00 -7.47 21.14
C LYS A 57 7.80 -8.71 20.81
N ALA A 58 8.75 -8.63 19.88
CA ALA A 58 9.64 -9.74 19.53
C ALA A 58 10.50 -10.16 20.74
N ARG A 59 11.09 -9.19 21.45
CA ARG A 59 11.84 -9.48 22.70
C ARG A 59 10.97 -10.12 23.76
N GLN A 60 9.76 -9.60 23.96
CA GLN A 60 8.82 -10.20 24.91
C GLN A 60 8.49 -11.66 24.53
N ILE A 61 8.32 -11.96 23.25
CA ILE A 61 8.08 -13.33 22.78
C ILE A 61 9.31 -14.23 22.98
N GLU A 62 10.53 -13.71 22.77
CA GLU A 62 11.77 -14.45 23.05
C GLU A 62 11.94 -14.76 24.55
N GLU A 63 11.56 -13.82 25.41
CA GLU A 63 11.70 -13.93 26.87
C GLU A 63 10.58 -14.77 27.51
N GLU A 64 9.33 -14.57 27.10
CA GLU A 64 8.14 -15.14 27.75
C GLU A 64 7.53 -16.31 26.97
N GLY A 65 7.94 -16.52 25.72
CA GLY A 65 7.30 -17.46 24.81
C GLY A 65 5.97 -16.94 24.25
N LEU A 66 5.34 -17.72 23.38
CA LEU A 66 3.99 -17.44 22.90
C LEU A 66 2.96 -18.15 23.77
N TRP A 67 1.84 -17.48 24.02
CA TRP A 67 0.70 -18.08 24.72
C TRP A 67 0.21 -19.39 24.06
N SER A 68 0.38 -19.52 22.74
CA SER A 68 -0.03 -20.70 21.98
C SER A 68 1.03 -21.79 21.88
N ASP A 69 2.21 -21.64 22.47
CA ASP A 69 3.30 -22.63 22.36
C ASP A 69 2.89 -24.02 22.89
N GLY A 70 1.98 -24.08 23.89
CA GLY A 70 1.43 -25.34 24.40
C GLY A 70 0.28 -25.95 23.57
N PHE A 71 -0.19 -25.27 22.53
CA PHE A 71 -1.37 -25.67 21.74
C PHE A 71 -1.07 -25.89 20.25
N ARG A 72 0.19 -25.74 19.82
CA ARG A 72 0.58 -26.05 18.44
C ARG A 72 0.63 -27.56 18.23
N LEU A 73 -0.42 -28.10 17.60
CA LEU A 73 -0.43 -29.42 17.00
C LEU A 73 0.09 -29.29 15.57
N PHE A 74 1.13 -30.05 15.22
CA PHE A 74 1.70 -30.15 13.87
C PHE A 74 0.95 -31.18 13.02
#